data_AF-A0A0M2K9K0-F1
#
_entry.id   AF-A0A0M2K9K0-F1
#
_cell.length_a   1.000
_cell.length_b   1.000
_cell.length_c   1.000
_cell.angle_alpha   90.00
_cell.angle_beta   90.00
_cell.angle_gamma   90.00
#
_symmetry.space_group_name_H-M   'P 1'
#
loop_
_entity.id
_entity.type
_entity.pdbx_description
1 polymer ?
#
loop_
_entity_poly.entity_id
_entity_poly.type
_entity_poly.pdbx_seq_one_letter_code
_entity_poly.pdbx_strand_id
1 'polypeptide(L)'
;MEGVYDSDLVNRYSVNETSLSAIGCTSQSEAHRRGHRAILSNAKDGTVSFGVGLDGYIPLPAEIIGVADPFRAGKQNGGRVSAVNNLNIMPDRAVDNDDGTFKTGRNPTDRGKQGVKRTDDRCRGASSVTGRSSKHA
;
A
#
# COMPACT_ATOMS: atom_id res chain seq x y z
N MET A 1 -23.74 11.19 9.82
CA MET A 1 -22.49 10.52 10.21
C MET A 1 -22.33 9.35 9.24
N GLU A 2 -21.28 9.38 8.42
CA GLU A 2 -21.02 8.33 7.43
C GLU A 2 -20.10 7.28 8.04
N GLY A 3 -20.50 6.00 8.00
CA GLY A 3 -19.71 4.87 8.51
C GLY A 3 -19.05 4.12 7.37
N VAL A 4 -17.72 4.05 7.35
CA VAL A 4 -16.97 3.27 6.35
C VAL A 4 -16.30 2.09 7.03
N TYR A 5 -16.43 0.91 6.43
CA TYR A 5 -15.95 -0.35 6.99
C TYR A 5 -15.27 -1.18 5.91
N ASP A 6 -14.19 -1.88 6.28
CA ASP A 6 -13.49 -2.84 5.44
C ASP A 6 -13.49 -4.20 6.15
N SER A 7 -14.18 -5.19 5.57
CA SER A 7 -14.37 -6.50 6.18
C SER A 7 -13.06 -7.27 6.35
N ASP A 8 -12.10 -7.10 5.44
CA ASP A 8 -10.84 -7.84 5.48
C ASP A 8 -9.94 -7.30 6.59
N LEU A 9 -9.91 -5.97 6.76
CA LEU A 9 -9.19 -5.33 7.85
C LEU A 9 -9.84 -5.63 9.20
N VAL A 10 -11.17 -5.65 9.27
CA VAL A 10 -11.90 -6.02 10.50
C VAL A 10 -11.58 -7.46 10.91
N ASN A 11 -11.59 -8.40 9.97
CA ASN A 11 -11.26 -9.79 10.26
C ASN A 11 -9.81 -9.97 10.74
N ARG A 12 -8.87 -9.17 10.22
CA ARG A 12 -7.45 -9.28 10.58
C ARG A 12 -7.13 -8.63 11.92
N TYR A 13 -7.67 -7.44 12.19
CA TYR A 13 -7.22 -6.63 13.32
C TYR A 13 -8.30 -6.39 14.39
N SER A 14 -9.53 -6.91 14.23
CA SER A 14 -10.76 -6.72 15.06
C SER A 14 -11.55 -5.42 14.80
N VAL A 15 -11.97 -4.61 15.78
CA VAL A 15 -12.62 -3.30 15.56
C VAL A 15 -11.77 -2.19 16.23
N ASN A 16 -11.37 -1.14 15.50
CA ASN A 16 -10.77 0.09 16.05
C ASN A 16 -11.37 1.27 15.30
N GLU A 17 -11.64 2.34 16.00
CA GLU A 17 -12.45 3.44 15.49
C GLU A 17 -11.55 4.62 15.19
N THR A 18 -11.62 5.12 13.95
CA THR A 18 -10.93 6.31 13.48
C THR A 18 -11.97 7.35 13.08
N SER A 19 -12.10 8.40 13.88
CA SER A 19 -12.99 9.53 13.59
C SER A 19 -12.27 10.59 12.75
N LEU A 20 -12.83 10.93 11.59
CA LEU A 20 -12.34 11.98 10.71
C LEU A 20 -13.40 13.10 10.57
N SER A 21 -12.98 14.35 10.80
CA SER A 21 -13.80 15.52 10.50
C SER A 21 -13.35 16.12 9.16
N ALA A 22 -14.23 16.10 8.15
CA ALA A 22 -13.94 16.63 6.82
C ALA A 22 -14.68 17.94 6.58
N ILE A 23 -13.99 19.07 6.81
CA ILE A 23 -14.51 20.41 6.53
C ILE A 23 -14.67 20.59 5.01
N GLY A 24 -15.82 21.12 4.57
CA GLY A 24 -16.09 21.37 3.15
C GLY A 24 -16.54 20.15 2.35
N CYS A 25 -16.78 19.02 3.01
CA CYS A 25 -17.39 17.86 2.35
C CYS A 25 -18.88 18.12 2.08
N THR A 26 -19.29 18.03 0.81
CA THR A 26 -20.66 18.39 0.35
C THR A 26 -21.40 17.23 -0.34
N SER A 27 -20.76 16.07 -0.45
CA SER A 27 -21.35 14.84 -1.00
C SER A 27 -20.98 13.64 -0.15
N GLN A 28 -21.93 12.71 -0.02
CA GLN A 28 -21.69 11.43 0.63
C GLN A 28 -20.57 10.63 -0.05
N SER A 29 -20.47 10.73 -1.39
CA SER A 29 -19.41 10.06 -2.16
C SER A 29 -18.01 10.57 -1.79
N GLU A 30 -17.87 11.86 -1.51
CA GLU A 30 -16.62 12.43 -1.02
C GLU A 30 -16.33 11.93 0.40
N ALA A 31 -17.33 11.95 1.29
CA ALA A 31 -17.21 11.45 2.65
C ALA A 31 -16.74 9.99 2.67
N HIS A 32 -17.33 9.13 1.82
CA HIS A 32 -16.94 7.74 1.67
C HIS A 32 -15.51 7.59 1.14
N ARG A 33 -15.10 8.35 0.13
CA ARG A 33 -13.72 8.33 -0.40
C ARG A 33 -12.69 8.78 0.65
N ARG A 34 -13.02 9.80 1.45
CA ARG A 34 -12.17 10.30 2.55
C ARG A 34 -12.04 9.26 3.66
N GLY A 35 -13.16 8.67 4.10
CA GLY A 35 -13.16 7.59 5.09
C GLY A 35 -12.38 6.35 4.62
N HIS A 36 -12.60 5.92 3.39
CA HIS A 36 -11.91 4.77 2.81
C HIS A 36 -10.40 5.01 2.68
N ARG A 37 -9.98 6.22 2.29
CA ARG A 37 -8.55 6.58 2.27
C ARG A 37 -7.94 6.57 3.68
N ALA A 38 -8.65 7.08 4.68
CA ALA A 38 -8.20 7.09 6.07
C ALA A 38 -8.02 5.67 6.65
N ILE A 39 -8.90 4.74 6.30
CA ILE A 39 -8.79 3.33 6.70
C ILE A 39 -7.59 2.66 6.00
N LEU A 40 -7.48 2.83 4.69
CA LEU A 40 -6.44 2.17 3.90
C LEU A 40 -5.03 2.70 4.17
N SER A 41 -4.87 4.00 4.45
CA SER A 41 -3.55 4.55 4.80
C SER A 41 -3.06 3.89 6.09
N ASN A 42 -3.89 3.92 7.14
CA ASN A 42 -3.53 3.29 8.42
C ASN A 42 -3.14 1.82 8.26
N ALA A 43 -3.88 1.06 7.45
CA ALA A 43 -3.60 -0.36 7.22
C ALA A 43 -2.29 -0.63 6.45
N LYS A 44 -1.85 0.32 5.61
CA LYS A 44 -0.67 0.18 4.74
C LYS A 44 0.53 1.00 5.19
N ASP A 45 0.40 1.77 6.27
CA ASP A 45 1.48 2.57 6.82
C ASP A 45 2.61 1.67 7.32
N GLY A 46 3.82 1.93 6.82
CA GLY A 46 5.05 1.28 7.23
C GLY A 46 6.23 2.20 6.90
N THR A 47 7.14 2.34 7.87
CA THR A 47 8.36 3.12 7.69
C THR A 47 9.52 2.15 7.48
N VAL A 48 10.36 2.42 6.50
CA VAL A 48 11.59 1.67 6.27
C VAL A 48 12.77 2.63 6.39
N SER A 49 13.78 2.24 7.16
CA SER A 49 15.08 2.90 7.18
C SER A 49 16.06 2.05 6.39
N PHE A 50 16.70 2.63 5.38
CA PHE A 50 17.71 1.95 4.58
C PHE A 50 18.92 2.86 4.40
N GLY A 51 20.11 2.28 4.50
CA GLY A 51 21.35 2.94 4.14
C GLY A 51 21.67 2.69 2.68
N VAL A 52 22.17 3.71 1.99
CA VAL A 52 22.69 3.58 0.63
C VAL A 52 24.23 3.55 0.68
N GLY A 53 24.86 2.71 -0.16
CA GLY A 53 26.32 2.64 -0.25
C GLY A 53 26.91 3.75 -1.13
N LEU A 54 28.21 3.67 -1.44
CA LEU A 54 28.90 4.65 -2.29
C LEU A 54 28.37 4.65 -3.74
N ASP A 55 27.94 3.48 -4.23
CA ASP A 55 27.24 3.31 -5.52
C ASP A 55 25.73 3.59 -5.40
N GLY A 56 25.31 4.12 -4.26
CA GLY A 56 23.92 4.19 -3.84
C GLY A 56 23.12 5.28 -4.53
N TYR A 57 21.92 4.94 -4.97
CA TYR A 57 20.94 5.90 -5.46
C TYR A 57 20.28 6.62 -4.26
N ILE A 58 20.46 7.94 -4.16
CA ILE A 58 19.75 8.79 -3.18
C ILE A 58 18.47 9.30 -3.86
N PRO A 59 17.28 8.83 -3.44
CA PRO A 59 16.04 9.24 -4.07
C PRO A 59 15.71 10.70 -3.75
N LEU A 60 15.01 11.35 -4.68
CA LEU A 60 14.50 12.69 -4.46
C LEU A 60 13.28 12.64 -3.52
N PRO A 61 13.02 13.72 -2.75
CA PRO A 61 11.77 13.83 -2.01
C PRO A 61 10.55 13.65 -2.96
N ALA A 62 9.59 12.85 -2.53
CA ALA A 62 8.39 12.44 -3.30
C ALA A 62 8.60 11.43 -4.45
N GLU A 63 9.79 10.85 -4.58
CA GLU A 63 10.02 9.76 -5.52
C GLU A 63 9.49 8.41 -4.99
N ILE A 64 8.93 7.60 -5.89
CA ILE A 64 8.48 6.24 -5.57
C ILE A 64 9.64 5.28 -5.80
N ILE A 65 10.11 4.65 -4.73
CA ILE A 65 11.17 3.65 -4.76
C ILE A 65 10.64 2.25 -4.46
N GLY A 66 11.21 1.24 -5.12
CA GLY A 66 10.99 -0.16 -4.79
C GLY A 66 12.00 -0.62 -3.73
N VAL A 67 11.51 -1.15 -2.62
CA VAL A 67 12.37 -1.71 -1.55
C VAL A 67 12.20 -3.22 -1.50
N ALA A 68 13.30 -3.96 -1.64
CA ALA A 68 13.33 -5.42 -1.50
C ALA A 68 13.51 -5.82 -0.03
N ASP A 69 12.41 -5.78 0.75
CA ASP A 69 12.38 -6.17 2.16
C ASP A 69 12.10 -7.68 2.34
N PRO A 70 13.06 -8.46 2.90
CA PRO A 70 12.88 -9.90 3.08
C PRO A 70 11.82 -10.26 4.12
N PHE A 71 11.61 -9.45 5.16
CA PHE A 71 10.61 -9.75 6.20
C PHE A 71 9.19 -9.56 5.68
N ARG A 72 8.99 -8.56 4.82
CA ARG A 72 7.69 -8.31 4.20
C ARG A 72 7.39 -9.23 3.03
N ALA A 73 8.42 -9.64 2.28
CA ALA A 73 8.27 -10.58 1.17
C ALA A 73 8.22 -12.05 1.62
N GLY A 74 8.71 -12.36 2.83
CA GLY A 74 8.85 -13.74 3.34
C GLY A 74 9.92 -14.55 2.62
N LYS A 75 10.73 -13.91 1.78
CA LYS A 75 11.79 -14.51 0.95
C LYS A 75 12.90 -13.50 0.71
N GLN A 76 14.14 -13.97 0.59
CA GLN A 76 15.29 -13.11 0.34
C GLN A 76 15.30 -12.54 -1.09
N ASN A 77 14.61 -11.41 -1.32
CA ASN A 77 14.34 -10.90 -2.67
C ASN A 77 15.25 -9.74 -3.17
N GLY A 78 16.40 -9.48 -2.53
CA GLY A 78 17.30 -8.37 -2.89
C GLY A 78 18.76 -8.76 -2.96
N GLY A 79 19.64 -7.89 -3.47
CA GLY A 79 21.09 -8.11 -3.52
C GLY A 79 21.75 -7.30 -4.64
N ARG A 80 23.09 -7.27 -4.67
CA ARG A 80 23.82 -6.80 -5.85
C ARG A 80 23.70 -7.83 -6.97
N VAL A 81 23.55 -7.36 -8.20
CA VAL A 81 23.52 -8.23 -9.38
C VAL A 81 24.94 -8.69 -9.69
N SER A 82 25.17 -10.00 -9.66
CA SER A 82 26.49 -10.60 -9.94
C SER A 82 26.62 -11.02 -11.40
N ALA A 83 25.55 -11.55 -12.00
CA ALA A 83 25.49 -11.90 -13.42
C ALA A 83 24.07 -11.79 -13.98
N VAL A 84 23.94 -11.55 -15.28
CA VAL A 84 22.64 -11.50 -15.97
C VAL A 84 22.69 -12.40 -17.19
N ASN A 85 21.79 -13.39 -17.23
CA ASN A 85 21.61 -14.30 -18.36
C ASN A 85 20.20 -14.12 -18.93
N ASN A 86 20.06 -13.30 -19.97
CA ASN A 86 18.78 -12.95 -20.61
C ASN A 86 17.75 -12.38 -19.61
N LEU A 87 16.76 -13.19 -19.24
CA LEU A 87 15.71 -12.83 -18.28
C LEU A 87 16.03 -13.27 -16.84
N ASN A 88 17.20 -13.88 -16.64
CA ASN A 88 17.60 -14.48 -15.38
C ASN A 88 18.72 -13.66 -14.73
N ILE A 89 18.40 -12.98 -13.63
CA ILE A 89 19.35 -12.17 -12.88
C ILE A 89 19.87 -13.01 -11.71
N MET A 90 21.19 -13.24 -11.69
CA MET A 90 21.89 -13.87 -10.58
C MET A 90 22.26 -12.78 -9.57
N PRO A 91 21.77 -12.86 -8.33
CA PRO A 91 22.24 -12.04 -7.23
C PRO A 91 23.55 -12.59 -6.64
N ASP A 92 24.30 -11.73 -5.97
CA ASP A 92 25.54 -12.07 -5.26
C ASP A 92 25.33 -12.99 -4.03
N ARG A 93 24.10 -13.03 -3.50
CA ARG A 93 23.72 -13.88 -2.37
C ARG A 93 22.63 -14.88 -2.77
N ALA A 94 22.60 -16.04 -2.11
CA ALA A 94 21.56 -17.04 -2.33
C ALA A 94 20.16 -16.44 -2.09
N VAL A 95 19.22 -16.81 -2.95
CA VAL A 95 17.84 -16.32 -2.92
C VAL A 95 16.90 -17.49 -2.73
N ASP A 96 15.92 -17.32 -1.84
CA ASP A 96 14.92 -18.34 -1.49
C ASP A 96 13.80 -18.46 -2.54
N ASN A 97 14.19 -18.53 -3.81
CA ASN A 97 13.30 -18.83 -4.93
C ASN A 97 13.57 -20.25 -5.40
N ASP A 98 12.53 -20.94 -5.88
CA ASP A 98 12.64 -22.33 -6.39
C ASP A 98 13.68 -22.45 -7.51
N ASP A 99 13.88 -21.37 -8.27
CA ASP A 99 14.84 -21.28 -9.37
C ASP A 99 16.19 -20.65 -8.96
N GLY A 100 16.32 -20.08 -7.75
CA GLY A 100 17.52 -19.37 -7.27
C GLY A 100 17.82 -18.02 -7.94
N THR A 101 16.91 -17.51 -8.77
CA THR A 101 17.17 -16.42 -9.72
C THR A 101 16.00 -15.44 -9.83
N PHE A 102 16.28 -14.15 -10.11
CA PHE A 102 15.20 -13.17 -10.34
C PHE A 102 14.83 -13.11 -11.83
N LYS A 103 13.54 -13.26 -12.12
CA LYS A 103 12.99 -13.08 -13.47
C LYS A 103 12.49 -11.65 -13.65
N THR A 104 12.87 -10.99 -14.74
CA THR A 104 12.38 -9.65 -15.09
C THR A 104 10.93 -9.72 -15.61
N GLY A 105 9.98 -9.82 -14.69
CA GLY A 105 8.56 -9.77 -15.02
C GLY A 105 8.08 -8.33 -15.23
N ARG A 106 7.72 -7.95 -16.46
CA ARG A 106 6.66 -6.94 -16.66
C ARG A 106 5.38 -7.55 -16.11
N ASN A 107 5.04 -7.30 -14.84
CA ASN A 107 3.78 -7.76 -14.27
C ASN A 107 2.61 -7.05 -14.99
N PRO A 108 1.73 -7.76 -15.70
CA PRO A 108 0.57 -7.16 -16.37
C PRO A 108 -0.56 -6.76 -15.38
N THR A 109 -0.40 -7.08 -14.09
CA THR A 109 -1.48 -7.12 -13.09
C THR A 109 -1.85 -5.76 -12.48
N ASP A 110 -1.09 -4.69 -12.75
CA ASP A 110 -1.39 -3.35 -12.20
C ASP A 110 -2.42 -2.55 -13.03
N ARG A 111 -2.97 -3.15 -14.10
CA ARG A 111 -4.07 -2.58 -14.89
C ARG A 111 -5.41 -3.19 -14.45
N GLY A 112 -5.97 -2.74 -13.33
CA GLY A 112 -7.25 -3.32 -12.90
C GLY A 112 -8.03 -2.57 -11.84
N LYS A 113 -9.12 -1.94 -12.30
CA LYS A 113 -10.37 -1.66 -11.58
C LYS A 113 -10.45 -0.36 -10.77
N GLN A 114 -10.79 0.73 -11.47
CA GLN A 114 -11.68 1.76 -10.92
C GLN A 114 -12.93 1.86 -11.81
N GLY A 115 -13.92 1.04 -11.49
CA GLY A 115 -15.29 1.26 -11.95
C GLY A 115 -15.92 2.31 -11.05
N VAL A 116 -16.02 3.55 -11.55
CA VAL A 116 -16.72 4.63 -10.86
C VAL A 116 -18.23 4.36 -10.95
N LYS A 117 -18.81 3.77 -9.90
CA LYS A 117 -20.26 3.77 -9.72
C LYS A 117 -20.68 5.17 -9.31
N ARG A 118 -21.40 5.86 -10.19
CA ARG A 118 -22.05 7.13 -9.87
C ARG A 118 -23.22 6.82 -8.94
N THR A 119 -23.10 7.21 -7.67
CA THR A 119 -24.23 7.30 -6.75
C THR A 119 -24.49 8.78 -6.54
N ASP A 120 -25.59 9.25 -7.12
CA ASP A 120 -26.16 10.55 -6.81
C ASP A 120 -26.51 10.56 -5.33
N ASP A 121 -25.91 11.41 -4.49
CA ASP A 121 -26.46 11.66 -3.15
C ASP A 121 -25.96 12.98 -2.53
N ARG A 122 -26.94 13.81 -2.16
CA ARG A 122 -26.81 15.14 -1.56
C ARG A 122 -26.37 15.02 -0.10
N CYS A 123 -25.35 15.77 0.32
CA CYS A 123 -25.07 16.02 1.73
C CYS A 123 -24.75 17.51 1.96
N ARG A 124 -25.75 18.30 2.42
CA ARG A 124 -25.50 19.67 2.91
C ARG A 124 -25.14 19.63 4.39
N GLY A 125 -23.95 20.14 4.74
CA GLY A 125 -23.53 20.44 6.11
C GLY A 125 -22.60 19.41 6.73
N ALA A 126 -21.51 19.89 7.35
CA ALA A 126 -20.39 19.16 7.97
C ALA A 126 -20.66 17.67 8.27
N SER A 127 -20.18 16.79 7.41
CA SER A 127 -20.27 15.35 7.62
C SER A 127 -19.07 14.86 8.42
N SER A 128 -19.32 14.33 9.62
CA SER A 128 -18.35 13.51 10.35
C SER A 128 -18.33 12.12 9.73
N VAL A 129 -17.12 11.62 9.43
CA VAL A 129 -16.89 10.28 8.89
C VAL A 129 -16.18 9.45 9.94
N THR A 130 -16.82 8.40 10.40
CA THR A 130 -16.23 7.41 11.29
C THR A 130 -15.85 6.21 10.46
N GLY A 131 -14.56 5.99 10.26
CA GLY A 131 -14.06 4.73 9.75
C GLY A 131 -13.79 3.80 10.93
N ARG A 132 -14.22 2.54 10.88
CA ARG A 132 -13.73 1.54 11.85
C ARG A 132 -12.65 0.70 11.18
N SER A 133 -11.37 0.97 11.47
CA SER A 133 -10.22 0.13 11.09
C SER A 133 -9.38 -0.24 12.29
N SER A 134 -9.48 -1.50 12.69
CA SER A 134 -8.79 -2.20 13.76
C SER A 134 -7.26 -2.20 13.69
N LYS A 135 -6.60 -1.87 14.81
CA LYS A 135 -5.16 -2.04 15.07
C LYS A 135 -4.97 -2.24 16.58
N HIS A 136 -4.70 -3.46 17.01
CA HIS A 136 -3.91 -3.80 18.19
C HIS A 136 -3.52 -5.28 18.15
N ALA A 137 -2.26 -5.53 17.80
CA ALA A 137 -1.35 -6.58 18.28
C ALA A 137 -0.15 -6.63 17.31
#